data_AF-A0A4Q7S7I6-F1
#
_entry.id   AF-A0A4Q7S7I6-F1
#
_cell.length_a   1.000
_cell.length_b   1.000
_cell.length_c   1.000
_cell.angle_alpha   90.00
_cell.angle_beta   90.00
_cell.angle_gamma   90.00
#
_symmetry.space_group_name_H-M   'P 1'
#
loop_
_entity.id
_entity.type
_entity.pdbx_description
1 polymer ?
#
loop_
_entity_poly.entity_id
_entity_poly.type
_entity_poly.pdbx_seq_one_letter_code
_entity_poly.pdbx_strand_id
1 'polypeptide(L)'
;MGANQTTLAAMRQALDAHVAGQLPVGELIAQWRASAASLTLPPVFGQAMEELLRRMEMSAVFAQDSCSFSSTAVTDQLGKWLEKAGKA
;
A
#
# COMPACT_ATOMS: atom_id res chain seq x y z
N MET A 1 12.40 0.76 -19.28
CA MET A 1 11.82 0.83 -17.93
C MET A 1 10.43 0.23 -18.01
N GLY A 2 10.23 -0.94 -17.40
CA GLY A 2 8.96 -1.66 -17.52
C GLY A 2 7.83 -0.89 -16.86
N ALA A 3 6.64 -0.86 -17.49
CA ALA A 3 5.46 -0.17 -16.98
C ALA A 3 5.16 -0.51 -15.50
N ASN A 4 5.43 -1.76 -15.09
CA ASN A 4 5.31 -2.21 -13.71
C ASN A 4 6.20 -1.40 -12.74
N GLN A 5 7.45 -1.08 -13.11
CA GLN A 5 8.35 -0.32 -12.23
C GLN A 5 7.87 1.12 -12.03
N THR A 6 7.33 1.75 -13.08
CA THR A 6 6.75 3.09 -12.98
C THR A 6 5.53 3.08 -12.07
N THR A 7 4.65 2.10 -12.22
CA THR A 7 3.46 1.94 -11.37
C THR A 7 3.84 1.68 -9.91
N LEU A 8 4.81 0.78 -9.65
CA LEU A 8 5.29 0.49 -8.30
C LEU A 8 5.96 1.71 -7.65
N ALA A 9 6.70 2.51 -8.42
CA ALA A 9 7.29 3.75 -7.93
C ALA A 9 6.19 4.76 -7.52
N ALA A 10 5.15 4.93 -8.33
CA ALA A 10 4.01 5.79 -8.01
C ALA A 10 3.28 5.31 -6.73
N MET A 11 3.07 4.00 -6.58
CA MET A 11 2.48 3.42 -5.36
C MET A 11 3.35 3.69 -4.12
N ARG A 12 4.69 3.62 -4.26
CA ARG A 12 5.63 3.96 -3.17
C ARG A 12 5.53 5.42 -2.77
N GLN A 13 5.42 6.33 -3.73
CA GLN A 13 5.26 7.77 -3.45
C GLN A 13 3.95 8.05 -2.73
N ALA A 14 2.84 7.42 -3.12
CA ALA A 14 1.57 7.55 -2.43
C ALA A 14 1.65 7.06 -0.97
N LEU A 15 2.34 5.93 -0.74
CA LEU A 15 2.57 5.40 0.61
C LEU A 15 3.37 6.38 1.47
N ASP A 16 4.44 6.96 0.92
CA ASP A 16 5.26 7.96 1.62
C ASP A 16 4.47 9.22 1.98
N ALA A 17 3.64 9.71 1.04
CA ALA A 17 2.73 10.83 1.28
C ALA A 17 1.71 10.53 2.39
N HIS A 18 1.22 9.28 2.48
CA HIS A 18 0.34 8.86 3.57
C HIS A 18 1.06 8.85 4.92
N VAL A 19 2.29 8.33 4.97
CA VAL A 19 3.13 8.33 6.18
C VAL A 19 3.44 9.75 6.64
N ALA A 20 3.67 10.66 5.69
CA ALA A 20 3.85 12.09 5.97
C ALA A 20 2.57 12.81 6.43
N GLY A 21 1.42 12.11 6.46
CA GLY A 21 0.12 12.69 6.80
C GLY A 21 -0.47 13.60 5.71
N GLN A 22 0.08 13.55 4.50
CA GLN A 22 -0.34 14.36 3.35
C GLN A 22 -1.42 13.67 2.50
N LEU A 23 -1.56 12.35 2.63
CA LEU A 23 -2.54 11.55 1.90
C LEU A 23 -3.40 10.74 2.88
N PRO A 24 -4.75 10.87 2.84
CA PRO A 24 -5.61 10.03 3.67
C PRO A 24 -5.61 8.58 3.19
N VAL A 25 -5.78 7.65 4.13
CA VAL A 25 -5.76 6.20 3.87
C VAL A 25 -6.74 5.77 2.77
N GLY A 26 -7.93 6.38 2.70
CA GLY A 26 -8.95 6.01 1.72
C GLY A 26 -8.53 6.32 0.28
N GLU A 27 -7.88 7.47 0.08
CA GLU A 27 -7.27 7.85 -1.20
C GLU A 27 -6.11 6.93 -1.56
N LEU A 28 -5.23 6.63 -0.59
CA LEU A 28 -4.12 5.69 -0.79
C LEU A 28 -4.62 4.33 -1.28
N ILE A 29 -5.65 3.76 -0.63
CA ILE A 29 -6.24 2.45 -0.98
C ILE A 29 -6.84 2.50 -2.38
N ALA A 30 -7.59 3.55 -2.71
CA ALA A 30 -8.20 3.70 -4.03
C ALA A 30 -7.13 3.78 -5.13
N GLN A 31 -6.11 4.62 -4.95
CA GLN A 31 -5.00 4.74 -5.88
C GLN A 31 -4.21 3.44 -6.02
N TRP A 32 -3.98 2.72 -4.91
CA TRP A 32 -3.29 1.44 -4.93
C TRP A 32 -4.07 0.37 -5.69
N ARG A 33 -5.38 0.23 -5.46
CA ARG A 33 -6.22 -0.72 -6.21
C ARG A 33 -6.24 -0.41 -7.72
N ALA A 34 -6.36 0.86 -8.09
CA ALA A 34 -6.32 1.28 -9.49
C ALA A 34 -4.95 0.96 -10.14
N SER A 35 -3.87 1.24 -9.41
CA SER A 35 -2.50 0.94 -9.86
C SER A 35 -2.27 -0.56 -10.00
N ALA A 36 -2.77 -1.35 -9.06
CA ALA A 36 -2.65 -2.81 -9.08
C ALA A 36 -3.36 -3.47 -10.25
N ALA A 37 -4.48 -2.91 -10.72
CA ALA A 37 -5.15 -3.39 -11.94
C ALA A 37 -4.27 -3.22 -13.19
N SER A 38 -3.31 -2.29 -13.17
CA SER A 38 -2.35 -2.07 -14.25
C SER A 38 -1.10 -2.94 -14.14
N LEU A 39 -0.89 -3.61 -13.00
CA LEU A 39 0.27 -4.46 -12.74
C LEU A 39 0.03 -5.87 -13.28
N THR A 40 0.92 -6.35 -14.14
CA THR A 40 0.93 -7.76 -14.57
C THR A 40 1.68 -8.60 -13.55
N LEU A 41 1.08 -8.81 -12.36
CA LEU A 41 1.65 -9.60 -11.27
C LEU A 41 0.87 -10.91 -11.05
N PRO A 42 1.52 -11.95 -10.48
CA PRO A 42 0.82 -13.17 -10.08
C PRO A 42 -0.32 -12.89 -9.10
N PRO A 43 -1.42 -13.66 -9.13
CA PRO A 43 -2.62 -13.40 -8.32
C PRO A 43 -2.34 -13.38 -6.81
N VAL A 44 -1.31 -14.11 -6.36
CA VAL A 44 -0.88 -14.13 -4.95
C VAL A 44 -0.44 -12.74 -4.44
N PHE A 45 0.12 -11.90 -5.31
CA PHE A 45 0.51 -10.54 -4.94
C PHE A 45 -0.72 -9.64 -4.78
N GLY A 46 -1.72 -9.78 -5.64
CA GLY A 46 -2.99 -9.06 -5.52
C GLY A 46 -3.74 -9.40 -4.23
N GLN A 47 -3.79 -10.69 -3.87
CA GLN A 47 -4.39 -11.15 -2.61
C GLN A 47 -3.64 -10.61 -1.39
N ALA A 48 -2.30 -10.67 -1.39
CA ALA A 48 -1.50 -10.13 -0.29
C ALA A 48 -1.67 -8.61 -0.15
N MET A 49 -1.72 -7.89 -1.27
CA MET A 49 -1.94 -6.45 -1.28
C MET A 49 -3.32 -6.09 -0.71
N GLU A 50 -4.38 -6.74 -1.17
CA GLU A 50 -5.74 -6.52 -0.68
C GLU A 50 -5.85 -6.72 0.84
N GLU A 51 -5.21 -7.77 1.37
CA GLU A 51 -5.20 -8.02 2.81
C GLU A 51 -4.45 -6.91 3.57
N LEU A 52 -3.31 -6.42 3.06
CA LEU A 52 -2.57 -5.32 3.67
C LEU A 52 -3.36 -4.01 3.65
N LEU A 53 -4.02 -3.68 2.52
CA LEU A 53 -4.87 -2.50 2.40
C LEU A 53 -6.05 -2.54 3.36
N ARG A 54 -6.68 -3.71 3.53
CA ARG A 54 -7.78 -3.90 4.49
C ARG A 54 -7.33 -3.72 5.93
N ARG A 55 -6.15 -4.24 6.29
CA ARG A 55 -5.54 -4.02 7.61
C ARG A 55 -5.25 -2.54 7.85
N MET A 56 -4.77 -1.83 6.83
CA MET A 56 -4.51 -0.39 6.90
C MET A 56 -5.79 0.42 7.12
N GLU A 57 -6.85 0.12 6.37
CA GLU A 57 -8.16 0.75 6.51
C GLU A 57 -8.70 0.59 7.94
N MET A 58 -8.66 -0.65 8.46
CA MET A 58 -9.04 -0.93 9.84
C MET A 58 -8.15 -0.17 10.83
N SER A 59 -6.83 -0.23 10.68
CA SER A 59 -5.90 0.50 11.54
C SER A 59 -6.18 2.00 11.55
N ALA A 60 -6.58 2.61 10.42
CA ALA A 60 -6.92 4.02 10.36
C ALA A 60 -8.27 4.34 11.05
N VAL A 61 -9.26 3.45 10.93
CA VAL A 61 -10.54 3.56 11.66
C VAL A 61 -10.31 3.42 13.17
N PHE A 62 -9.44 2.50 13.60
CA PHE A 62 -9.15 2.25 15.01
C PHE A 62 -8.06 3.16 15.61
N ALA A 63 -7.23 3.82 14.79
CA ALA A 63 -6.20 4.75 15.24
C ALA A 63 -6.74 5.98 15.98
N GLN A 64 -8.05 6.24 15.89
CA GLN A 64 -8.71 7.27 16.71
C GLN A 64 -8.80 6.90 18.19
N ASP A 65 -8.71 5.60 18.54
CA ASP A 65 -8.91 5.10 19.91
C ASP A 65 -7.65 4.42 20.51
N SER A 66 -6.67 4.03 19.67
CA SER A 66 -5.51 3.26 20.12
C SER A 66 -4.18 3.85 19.63
N CYS A 67 -3.38 4.24 20.61
CA CYS A 67 -2.09 4.91 20.47
C CYS A 67 -1.09 4.13 19.58
N SER A 68 -0.79 4.70 18.39
CA SER A 68 0.46 4.65 17.60
C SER A 68 1.15 3.33 17.20
N PHE A 69 0.80 2.15 17.74
CA PHE A 69 1.67 0.97 17.57
C PHE A 69 1.38 0.12 16.32
N SER A 70 0.12 0.03 15.84
CA SER A 70 -0.21 -0.89 14.73
C SER A 70 -0.10 -0.28 13.32
N SER A 71 -0.21 1.03 13.17
CA SER A 71 -0.27 1.64 11.83
C SER A 71 1.07 1.56 11.08
N THR A 72 2.19 1.77 11.77
CA THR A 72 3.54 1.71 11.16
C THR A 72 3.91 0.31 10.65
N ALA A 73 3.44 -0.74 11.34
CA ALA A 73 3.71 -2.12 10.94
C ALA A 73 3.07 -2.47 9.60
N VAL A 74 1.86 -1.98 9.32
CA VAL A 74 1.17 -2.21 8.04
C VAL A 74 1.89 -1.47 6.91
N THR A 75 2.33 -0.24 7.14
CA THR A 75 3.10 0.55 6.17
C THR A 75 4.44 -0.12 5.83
N ASP A 76 5.15 -0.67 6.82
CA ASP A 76 6.38 -1.43 6.59
C ASP A 76 6.13 -2.69 5.73
N GLN A 77 5.04 -3.42 6.00
CA GLN A 77 4.66 -4.58 5.19
C GLN A 77 4.32 -4.21 3.74
N LEU A 78 3.62 -3.09 3.52
CA LEU A 78 3.36 -2.55 2.18
C LEU A 78 4.66 -2.17 1.46
N GLY A 79 5.61 -1.57 2.19
CA GLY A 79 6.94 -1.26 1.69
C GLY A 79 7.68 -2.50 1.20
N LYS A 80 7.66 -3.58 1.98
CA LYS A 80 8.26 -4.89 1.61
C LYS A 80 7.54 -5.54 0.44
N TRP A 81 6.21 -5.40 0.35
CA TRP A 81 5.43 -5.91 -0.78
C TRP A 81 5.87 -5.25 -2.09
N LEU A 82 6.04 -3.92 -2.10
CA LEU A 82 6.51 -3.17 -3.28
C LEU A 82 7.89 -3.66 -3.75
N GLU A 83 8.82 -3.90 -2.83
CA GLU A 83 10.14 -4.42 -3.16
C GLU A 83 10.09 -5.83 -3.76
N LYS A 84 9.19 -6.69 -3.26
CA LYS A 84 8.99 -8.03 -3.81
C LYS A 84 8.33 -7.98 -5.18
N ALA A 85 7.31 -7.14 -5.34
CA ALA A 85 6.60 -6.96 -6.60
C ALA A 85 7.50 -6.38 -7.70
N GLY A 86 8.47 -5.53 -7.36
CA GLY A 86 9.44 -5.00 -8.32
C GLY A 86 10.53 -6.00 -8.74
N LYS A 87 10.69 -7.10 -8.01
CA LYS A 87 11.63 -8.20 -8.29
C LYS A 87 10.97 -9.43 -8.91
N ALA A 88 9.63 -9.46 -8.95
CA ALA A 88 8.83 -10.52 -9.57
C ALA A 88 8.74 -10.30 -11.09
#